data_AF-A0A3C0Z5G8-F1
#
_entry.id   AF-A0A3C0Z5G8-F1
#
_cell.length_a   1.000
_cell.length_b   1.000
_cell.length_c   1.000
_cell.angle_alpha   90.00
_cell.angle_beta   90.00
_cell.angle_gamma   90.00
#
_symmetry.space_group_name_H-M   'P 1'
#
loop_
_entity.id
_entity.type
_entity.pdbx_description
1 polymer ?
#
loop_
_entity_poly.entity_id
_entity_poly.type
_entity_poly.pdbx_seq_one_letter_code
_entity_poly.pdbx_strand_id
1 'polypeptide(L)'
;MRRYRNTIFYVVLVGTLLGVMYWVIHLGTQLEAPELLRGQKTSQGAWNDFTSTLFHSLQHPLAILLAQIVTIIIAARIMGWICIKIKQPVVIGEMLAGIILGPSLLGLHFPEFSHTLFPVESLSNLQFLSQIGLILFMFIIGMELDLNVLRNKAHDAVVISHASIVIPFTLGISLAYFLYLFHPPTNVEFLSYSLFIG
;
A
#
# COMPACT_ATOMS: atom_id res chain seq x y z
N MET A 1 10.90 -57.04 -8.04
CA MET A 1 11.61 -56.70 -9.30
C MET A 1 11.07 -55.47 -10.06
N ARG A 2 9.83 -54.97 -9.83
CA ARG A 2 9.30 -53.77 -10.54
C ARG A 2 9.92 -52.42 -10.16
N ARG A 3 10.41 -52.23 -8.92
CA ARG A 3 10.89 -50.92 -8.42
C ARG A 3 12.17 -50.42 -9.10
N TYR A 4 13.14 -51.31 -9.34
CA TYR A 4 14.39 -50.96 -10.05
C TYR A 4 14.15 -50.60 -11.52
N ARG A 5 13.16 -51.22 -12.18
CA ARG A 5 12.84 -50.92 -13.58
C ARG A 5 12.33 -49.49 -13.78
N ASN A 6 11.56 -48.97 -12.82
CA ASN A 6 11.05 -47.59 -12.87
C ASN A 6 12.16 -46.57 -12.57
N THR A 7 13.08 -46.88 -11.63
CA THR A 7 14.24 -46.02 -11.36
C THR A 7 15.18 -45.95 -12.56
N ILE A 8 15.43 -47.09 -13.22
CA ILE A 8 16.24 -47.13 -14.44
C ILE A 8 15.57 -46.33 -15.57
N PHE A 9 14.26 -46.49 -15.77
CA PHE A 9 13.52 -45.72 -16.77
C PHE A 9 13.59 -44.20 -16.49
N TYR A 10 13.43 -43.79 -15.24
CA TYR A 10 13.51 -42.37 -14.85
C TYR A 10 14.90 -41.77 -15.08
N VAL A 11 15.96 -42.48 -14.70
CA VAL A 11 17.35 -42.02 -14.91
C VAL A 11 17.67 -41.93 -16.40
N VAL A 12 17.21 -42.89 -17.20
CA VAL A 12 17.39 -42.86 -18.66
C VAL A 12 16.63 -41.70 -19.29
N LEU A 13 15.37 -41.45 -18.86
CA LEU A 13 14.55 -40.33 -19.34
C LEU A 13 15.21 -38.98 -19.03
N VAL A 14 15.64 -38.77 -17.79
CA VAL A 14 16.31 -37.53 -17.38
C VAL A 14 17.63 -37.36 -18.12
N GLY A 15 18.42 -38.43 -18.26
CA GLY A 15 19.68 -38.40 -19.00
C GLY A 15 19.50 -38.07 -20.49
N THR A 16 18.48 -38.64 -21.13
CA THR A 16 18.15 -38.31 -22.54
C THR A 16 17.68 -36.87 -22.69
N LEU A 17 16.82 -36.38 -21.80
CA LEU A 17 16.38 -34.99 -21.83
C LEU A 17 17.54 -34.00 -21.63
N LEU A 18 18.46 -34.28 -20.69
CA LEU A 18 19.66 -33.47 -20.48
C LEU A 18 20.60 -33.51 -21.70
N GLY A 19 20.75 -34.69 -22.32
CA GLY A 19 21.53 -34.83 -23.55
C GLY A 19 20.93 -34.05 -24.72
N VAL A 20 19.61 -34.09 -24.90
CA VAL A 20 18.90 -33.30 -25.91
C VAL A 20 19.02 -31.81 -25.62
N MET A 21 18.86 -31.37 -24.37
CA MET A 21 19.09 -29.98 -23.98
C MET A 21 20.51 -29.51 -24.33
N TYR A 22 21.53 -30.31 -23.99
CA TYR A 22 22.92 -30.00 -24.32
C TYR A 22 23.13 -29.91 -25.84
N TRP A 23 22.57 -30.86 -26.60
CA TRP A 23 22.65 -30.88 -28.05
C TRP A 23 21.99 -29.66 -28.69
N VAL A 24 20.79 -29.29 -28.22
CA VAL A 24 20.06 -28.12 -28.71
C VAL A 24 20.81 -26.83 -28.39
N ILE A 25 21.40 -26.69 -27.19
CA ILE A 25 22.24 -25.53 -26.84
C ILE A 25 23.47 -25.46 -27.75
N HIS A 26 24.11 -26.59 -28.05
CA HIS A 26 25.26 -26.62 -28.95
C HIS A 26 24.88 -26.26 -30.40
N LEU A 27 23.72 -26.70 -30.90
CA LEU A 27 23.25 -26.29 -32.22
C LEU A 27 22.83 -24.81 -32.25
N GLY A 28 22.17 -24.33 -31.19
CA GLY A 28 21.74 -22.93 -31.08
C GLY A 28 22.91 -21.96 -31.07
N THR A 29 23.98 -22.27 -30.35
CA THR A 29 25.21 -21.45 -30.33
C THR A 29 25.95 -21.39 -31.67
N GLN A 30 25.76 -22.36 -32.56
CA GLN A 30 26.30 -22.31 -33.92
C GLN A 30 25.46 -21.49 -34.90
N LEU A 31 24.21 -21.18 -34.52
CA LEU A 31 23.29 -20.33 -35.30
C LEU A 31 23.35 -18.86 -34.86
N GLU A 32 24.08 -18.55 -33.79
CA GLU A 32 24.32 -17.17 -33.34
C GLU A 32 25.20 -16.44 -34.36
N ALA A 33 24.59 -15.53 -35.13
CA ALA A 33 25.32 -14.62 -36.00
C ALA A 33 26.31 -13.78 -35.15
N PRO A 34 27.58 -13.62 -35.56
CA PRO A 34 28.59 -12.87 -34.80
C PRO A 34 28.23 -11.42 -34.46
N GLU A 35 27.21 -10.84 -35.11
CA GLU A 35 26.68 -9.51 -34.82
C GLU A 35 25.85 -9.45 -33.53
N LEU A 36 25.19 -10.55 -33.13
CA LEU A 36 24.46 -10.62 -31.85
C LEU A 36 25.41 -10.69 -30.64
N LEU A 37 26.64 -11.16 -30.84
CA LEU A 37 27.68 -11.21 -29.81
C LEU A 37 28.43 -9.87 -29.63
N ARG A 38 28.28 -8.91 -30.55
CA ARG A 38 28.80 -7.54 -30.38
C ARG A 38 27.86 -6.65 -29.57
N GLY A 39 26.58 -6.99 -29.45
CA GLY A 39 25.62 -6.30 -28.60
C GLY A 39 25.62 -6.86 -27.18
N GLN A 40 26.48 -6.32 -26.32
CA GLN A 40 26.45 -6.49 -24.86
C GLN A 40 26.60 -7.92 -24.32
N LYS A 41 27.78 -8.51 -24.46
CA LYS A 41 28.29 -9.36 -23.37
C LYS A 41 28.83 -8.41 -22.29
N THR A 42 27.95 -7.89 -21.44
CA THR A 42 28.34 -6.97 -20.36
C THR A 42 29.40 -7.69 -19.52
N SER A 43 30.60 -7.12 -19.41
CA SER A 43 31.73 -7.67 -18.64
C SER A 43 31.46 -7.70 -17.12
N GLN A 44 30.24 -7.45 -16.69
CA GLN A 44 29.82 -7.43 -15.29
C GLN A 44 29.13 -8.76 -15.01
N GLY A 45 29.65 -9.54 -14.06
CA GLY A 45 29.22 -10.93 -13.84
C GLY A 45 27.71 -11.09 -13.62
N ALA A 46 27.18 -12.30 -13.82
CA ALA A 46 25.75 -12.61 -13.74
C ALA A 46 25.03 -12.10 -12.47
N TRP A 47 25.76 -11.90 -11.36
CA TRP A 47 25.26 -11.26 -10.13
C TRP A 47 24.93 -9.78 -10.30
N ASN A 48 25.69 -9.04 -11.10
CA ASN A 48 25.43 -7.62 -11.39
C ASN A 48 24.25 -7.48 -12.35
N ASP A 49 24.12 -8.38 -13.32
CA ASP A 49 22.96 -8.42 -14.23
C ASP A 49 21.68 -8.80 -13.48
N PHE A 50 21.76 -9.77 -12.55
CA PHE A 50 20.64 -10.10 -11.66
C PHE A 50 20.27 -8.92 -10.76
N THR A 51 21.23 -8.32 -10.06
CA THR A 51 20.93 -7.21 -9.14
C THR A 51 20.38 -5.99 -9.88
N SER A 52 20.91 -5.65 -11.06
CA SER A 52 20.38 -4.56 -11.89
C SER A 52 18.97 -4.84 -12.41
N THR A 53 18.67 -6.08 -12.81
CA THR A 53 17.31 -6.48 -13.23
C THR A 53 16.31 -6.42 -12.07
N LEU A 54 16.73 -6.84 -10.88
CA LEU A 54 15.94 -6.76 -9.65
C LEU A 54 15.66 -5.30 -9.28
N PHE A 55 16.69 -4.44 -9.28
CA PHE A 55 16.52 -3.01 -9.06
C PHE A 55 15.60 -2.36 -10.11
N HIS A 56 15.73 -2.72 -11.39
CA HIS A 56 14.85 -2.26 -12.46
C HIS A 56 13.39 -2.71 -12.23
N SER A 57 13.19 -3.95 -11.78
CA SER A 57 11.85 -4.49 -11.48
C SER A 57 11.21 -3.83 -10.25
N LEU A 58 12.01 -3.43 -9.26
CA LEU A 58 11.55 -2.71 -8.07
C LEU A 58 11.10 -1.29 -8.38
N GLN A 59 11.59 -0.68 -9.46
CA GLN A 59 11.14 0.63 -9.94
C GLN A 59 9.80 0.55 -10.68
N HIS A 60 9.28 -0.65 -10.95
CA HIS A 60 7.96 -0.81 -11.57
C HIS A 60 6.87 -0.28 -10.61
N PRO A 61 5.87 0.49 -11.08
CA PRO A 61 4.86 1.10 -10.21
C PRO A 61 4.13 0.12 -9.28
N LEU A 62 3.93 -1.11 -9.74
CA LEU A 62 3.33 -2.18 -8.94
C LEU A 62 4.23 -2.66 -7.79
N ALA A 63 5.54 -2.76 -8.01
CA ALA A 63 6.48 -3.17 -6.98
C ALA A 63 6.57 -2.11 -5.87
N ILE A 64 6.61 -0.83 -6.26
CA ILE A 64 6.55 0.30 -5.33
C ILE A 64 5.25 0.26 -4.52
N LEU A 65 4.11 0.07 -5.18
CA LEU A 65 2.81 -0.02 -4.51
C LEU A 65 2.77 -1.16 -3.47
N LEU A 66 3.27 -2.35 -3.83
CA LEU A 66 3.34 -3.48 -2.90
C LEU A 66 4.28 -3.17 -1.72
N ALA A 67 5.44 -2.57 -1.97
CA ALA A 67 6.37 -2.14 -0.92
C ALA A 67 5.73 -1.11 0.02
N GLN A 68 4.95 -0.16 -0.50
CA GLN A 68 4.19 0.81 0.28
C GLN A 68 3.16 0.13 1.16
N ILE A 69 2.33 -0.77 0.62
CA ILE A 69 1.32 -1.49 1.37
C ILE A 69 1.97 -2.28 2.51
N VAL A 70 3.05 -3.01 2.23
CA VAL A 70 3.78 -3.76 3.25
C VAL A 70 4.31 -2.83 4.35
N THR A 71 4.91 -1.71 3.97
CA THR A 71 5.43 -0.70 4.91
C THR A 71 4.32 -0.13 5.79
N ILE A 72 3.18 0.24 5.19
CA ILE A 72 2.00 0.77 5.90
C ILE A 72 1.46 -0.27 6.88
N ILE A 73 1.28 -1.53 6.44
CA ILE A 73 0.76 -2.59 7.29
C ILE A 73 1.69 -2.85 8.48
N ILE A 74 3.01 -2.92 8.25
CA ILE A 74 3.99 -3.13 9.32
C ILE A 74 3.95 -1.98 10.32
N ALA A 75 3.98 -0.73 9.84
CA ALA A 75 3.94 0.44 10.71
C ALA A 75 2.63 0.51 11.51
N ALA A 76 1.49 0.28 10.86
CA ALA A 76 0.18 0.25 11.51
C ALA A 76 0.08 -0.84 12.58
N ARG A 77 0.64 -2.03 12.32
CA ARG A 77 0.68 -3.12 13.32
C ARG A 77 1.56 -2.80 14.51
N ILE A 78 2.75 -2.23 14.28
CA ILE A 78 3.66 -1.82 15.35
C ILE A 78 3.01 -0.74 16.23
N MET A 79 2.46 0.31 15.62
CA MET A 79 1.83 1.39 16.38
C MET A 79 0.52 0.96 17.04
N GLY A 80 -0.29 0.14 16.38
CA GLY A 80 -1.47 -0.47 16.99
C GLY A 80 -1.12 -1.30 18.22
N TRP A 81 -0.04 -2.10 18.16
CA TRP A 81 0.45 -2.87 19.30
C TRP A 81 0.93 -1.98 20.45
N ILE A 82 1.64 -0.88 20.15
CA ILE A 82 2.05 0.12 21.14
C ILE A 82 0.82 0.78 21.79
N CYS A 83 -0.18 1.16 21.01
CA CYS A 83 -1.42 1.76 21.52
C CYS A 83 -2.17 0.82 22.46
N ILE A 84 -2.30 -0.47 22.13
CA ILE A 84 -2.91 -1.47 23.02
C ILE A 84 -2.16 -1.50 24.37
N LYS A 85 -0.83 -1.45 24.35
CA LYS A 85 -0.01 -1.46 25.57
C LYS A 85 -0.27 -0.23 26.45
N ILE A 86 -0.61 0.91 25.85
CA ILE A 86 -0.94 2.17 26.53
C ILE A 86 -2.46 2.24 26.84
N LYS A 87 -3.23 1.17 26.58
CA LYS A 87 -4.70 1.10 26.74
C LYS A 87 -5.49 2.03 25.81
N GLN A 88 -4.92 2.34 24.64
CA GLN A 88 -5.58 3.08 23.58
C GLN A 88 -6.17 2.10 22.54
N PRO A 89 -7.32 2.43 21.91
CA PRO A 89 -7.84 1.68 20.77
C PRO A 89 -6.82 1.53 19.64
N VAL A 90 -6.86 0.39 18.94
CA VAL A 90 -5.93 0.06 17.84
C VAL A 90 -5.94 1.12 16.74
N VAL A 91 -7.13 1.61 16.39
CA VAL A 91 -7.35 2.61 15.33
C VAL A 91 -6.53 3.89 15.57
N ILE A 92 -6.33 4.29 16.83
CA ILE A 92 -5.49 5.46 17.15
C ILE A 92 -4.03 5.20 16.73
N GLY A 93 -3.51 4.00 16.96
CA GLY A 93 -2.17 3.61 16.53
C GLY A 93 -2.03 3.57 15.01
N GLU A 94 -3.06 3.12 14.30
CA GLU A 94 -3.09 3.12 12.84
C GLU A 94 -3.06 4.55 12.28
N MET A 95 -3.81 5.48 12.87
CA MET A 95 -3.77 6.91 12.53
C MET A 95 -2.38 7.50 12.78
N LEU A 96 -1.76 7.19 13.92
CA LEU A 96 -0.40 7.64 14.25
C LEU A 96 0.64 7.10 13.27
N ALA A 97 0.53 5.83 12.85
CA ALA A 97 1.40 5.28 11.81
C ALA A 97 1.27 6.05 10.49
N GLY A 98 0.05 6.42 10.10
CA GLY A 98 -0.20 7.27 8.93
C GLY A 98 0.45 8.66 9.06
N ILE A 99 0.33 9.31 10.21
CA ILE A 99 0.96 10.62 10.48
C ILE A 99 2.49 10.51 10.44
N ILE A 100 3.04 9.43 11.01
CA ILE A 100 4.49 9.16 11.03
C ILE A 100 5.02 8.93 9.61
N LEU A 101 4.37 8.07 8.83
CA LEU A 101 4.79 7.75 7.46
C LEU A 101 4.49 8.88 6.46
N GLY A 102 3.54 9.74 6.79
CA GLY A 102 3.13 10.86 5.97
C GLY A 102 4.14 12.02 5.93
N PRO A 103 3.80 13.09 5.21
CA PRO A 103 4.68 14.24 5.06
C PRO A 103 4.95 14.95 6.39
N SER A 104 4.01 14.87 7.35
CA SER A 104 4.08 15.58 8.63
C SER A 104 5.26 15.19 9.52
N LEU A 105 5.83 13.99 9.36
CA LEU A 105 6.98 13.55 10.17
C LEU A 105 8.10 12.99 9.30
N LEU A 106 7.84 11.89 8.56
CA LEU A 106 8.86 11.29 7.69
C LEU A 106 9.21 12.22 6.53
N GLY A 107 8.24 12.90 5.91
CA GLY A 107 8.53 13.89 4.86
C GLY A 107 9.31 15.11 5.34
N LEU A 108 9.05 15.60 6.56
CA LEU A 108 9.76 16.75 7.13
C LEU A 108 11.19 16.41 7.60
N HIS A 109 11.38 15.25 8.23
CA HIS A 109 12.68 14.88 8.81
C HIS A 109 13.56 14.06 7.86
N PHE A 110 12.97 13.30 6.95
CA PHE A 110 13.66 12.39 6.02
C PHE A 110 13.07 12.48 4.60
N PRO A 111 13.19 13.64 3.91
CA PRO A 111 12.53 13.88 2.63
C PRO A 111 12.97 12.89 1.55
N GLU A 112 14.27 12.57 1.46
CA GLU A 112 14.79 11.58 0.51
C GLU A 112 14.14 10.20 0.71
N PHE A 113 14.05 9.75 1.96
CA PHE A 113 13.42 8.46 2.26
C PHE A 113 11.92 8.50 1.94
N SER A 114 11.24 9.62 2.23
CA SER A 114 9.83 9.82 1.88
C SER A 114 9.59 9.74 0.38
N HIS A 115 10.42 10.40 -0.44
CA HIS A 115 10.27 10.37 -1.89
C HIS A 115 10.58 9.00 -2.49
N THR A 116 11.49 8.22 -1.89
CA THR A 116 11.78 6.85 -2.35
C THR A 116 10.66 5.86 -2.01
N LEU A 117 10.07 5.95 -0.81
CA LEU A 117 8.97 5.07 -0.40
C LEU A 117 7.61 5.51 -0.96
N PHE A 118 7.37 6.82 -1.04
CA PHE A 118 6.10 7.44 -1.45
C PHE A 118 6.30 8.43 -2.61
N PRO A 119 6.77 7.96 -3.79
CA PRO A 119 6.90 8.83 -4.96
C PRO A 119 5.53 9.32 -5.44
N VAL A 120 5.46 10.57 -5.88
CA VAL A 120 4.20 11.25 -6.24
C VAL A 120 3.39 10.46 -7.28
N GLU A 121 4.07 9.84 -8.24
CA GLU A 121 3.44 9.02 -9.29
C GLU A 121 2.68 7.80 -8.75
N SER A 122 3.10 7.25 -7.61
CA SER A 122 2.47 6.09 -6.97
C SER A 122 1.31 6.46 -6.05
N LEU A 123 1.23 7.72 -5.59
CA LEU A 123 0.22 8.17 -4.63
C LEU A 123 -1.21 8.03 -5.19
N SER A 124 -1.41 8.26 -6.48
CA SER A 124 -2.71 8.08 -7.13
C SER A 124 -3.18 6.62 -7.07
N ASN A 125 -2.27 5.66 -7.28
CA ASN A 125 -2.60 4.23 -7.20
C ASN A 125 -2.92 3.81 -5.76
N LEU A 126 -2.15 4.33 -4.80
CA LEU A 126 -2.39 4.10 -3.38
C LEU A 126 -3.72 4.70 -2.92
N GLN A 127 -4.06 5.91 -3.37
CA GLN A 127 -5.34 6.56 -3.09
C GLN A 127 -6.52 5.77 -3.66
N PHE A 128 -6.41 5.32 -4.91
CA PHE A 128 -7.44 4.48 -5.53
C PHE A 128 -7.66 3.19 -4.73
N LEU A 129 -6.58 2.50 -4.34
CA LEU A 129 -6.67 1.29 -3.54
C LEU A 129 -7.25 1.56 -2.14
N SER A 130 -6.86 2.67 -1.51
CA SER A 130 -7.39 3.11 -0.22
C SER A 130 -8.89 3.37 -0.28
N GLN A 131 -9.40 3.98 -1.35
CA GLN A 131 -10.83 4.20 -1.55
C GLN A 131 -11.58 2.88 -1.67
N ILE A 132 -11.05 1.91 -2.42
CA ILE A 132 -11.63 0.56 -2.49
C ILE A 132 -11.65 -0.09 -1.10
N GLY A 133 -10.56 -0.01 -0.35
CA GLY A 133 -10.47 -0.53 1.01
C GLY A 133 -11.50 0.11 1.97
N LEU A 134 -11.67 1.44 1.90
CA LEU A 134 -12.65 2.17 2.69
C LEU A 134 -14.09 1.76 2.34
N ILE A 135 -14.40 1.63 1.05
CA ILE A 135 -15.72 1.17 0.59
C ILE A 135 -16.01 -0.23 1.13
N LEU A 136 -15.05 -1.16 1.00
CA LEU A 136 -15.18 -2.51 1.53
C LEU A 136 -15.36 -2.52 3.05
N PHE A 137 -14.63 -1.67 3.78
CA PHE A 137 -14.75 -1.53 5.22
C PHE A 137 -16.13 -0.99 5.64
N MET A 138 -16.62 0.07 4.99
CA MET A 138 -17.96 0.61 5.22
C MET A 138 -19.06 -0.40 4.87
N PHE A 139 -18.85 -1.20 3.82
CA PHE A 139 -19.76 -2.28 3.46
C PHE A 139 -19.84 -3.37 4.54
N ILE A 140 -18.69 -3.79 5.08
CA ILE A 140 -18.63 -4.77 6.18
C ILE A 140 -19.35 -4.22 7.42
N ILE A 141 -19.10 -2.97 7.81
CA ILE A 141 -19.82 -2.33 8.91
C ILE A 141 -21.33 -2.32 8.67
N GLY A 142 -21.76 -2.04 7.44
CA GLY A 142 -23.16 -2.09 7.05
C GLY A 142 -23.77 -3.50 7.16
N MET A 143 -23.01 -4.55 6.84
CA MET A 143 -23.45 -5.95 6.99
C MET A 143 -23.50 -6.42 8.46
N GLU A 144 -22.67 -5.86 9.33
CA GLU A 144 -22.65 -6.17 10.77
C GLU A 144 -23.79 -5.46 11.53
N LEU A 145 -24.45 -4.48 10.90
CA LEU A 145 -25.54 -3.72 11.50
C LEU A 145 -26.84 -4.54 11.60
N ASP A 146 -27.38 -4.66 12.82
CA ASP A 146 -28.69 -5.29 13.06
C ASP A 146 -29.85 -4.32 12.78
N LEU A 147 -30.52 -4.52 11.65
CA LEU A 147 -31.66 -3.70 11.22
C LEU A 147 -32.88 -3.81 12.15
N ASN A 148 -33.06 -4.92 12.84
CA ASN A 148 -34.18 -5.10 13.76
C ASN A 148 -33.98 -4.26 15.02
N VAL A 149 -32.76 -4.27 15.57
CA VAL A 149 -32.39 -3.40 16.70
C VAL A 149 -32.50 -1.93 16.29
N LEU A 150 -31.97 -1.58 15.10
CA LEU A 150 -32.07 -0.21 14.59
C LEU A 150 -33.52 0.24 14.42
N ARG A 151 -34.40 -0.60 13.90
CA ARG A 151 -35.83 -0.27 13.72
C ARG A 151 -36.53 -0.02 15.05
N ASN A 152 -36.25 -0.85 16.07
CA ASN A 152 -36.83 -0.69 17.41
C ASN A 152 -36.34 0.57 18.14
N LYS A 153 -35.19 1.11 17.74
CA LYS A 153 -34.57 2.33 18.30
C LYS A 153 -34.48 3.46 17.28
N ALA A 154 -35.28 3.44 16.22
CA ALA A 154 -35.12 4.33 15.08
C ALA A 154 -35.22 5.81 15.45
N HIS A 155 -36.17 6.17 16.32
CA HIS A 155 -36.31 7.54 16.81
C HIS A 155 -35.07 8.00 17.58
N ASP A 156 -34.60 7.20 18.54
CA ASP A 156 -33.40 7.50 19.33
C ASP A 156 -32.17 7.60 18.41
N ALA A 157 -32.01 6.68 17.47
CA ALA A 157 -30.91 6.68 16.50
C ALA A 157 -30.91 7.94 15.62
N VAL A 158 -32.07 8.38 15.15
CA VAL A 158 -32.21 9.63 14.37
C VAL A 158 -31.82 10.84 15.19
N VAL A 159 -32.31 10.93 16.44
CA VAL A 159 -31.99 12.06 17.33
C VAL A 159 -30.50 12.07 17.67
N ILE A 160 -29.92 10.93 18.03
CA ILE A 160 -28.49 10.79 18.34
C ILE A 160 -27.64 11.15 17.12
N SER A 161 -28.01 10.67 15.93
CA SER A 161 -27.30 10.96 14.68
C SER A 161 -27.30 12.46 14.38
N HIS A 162 -28.47 13.11 14.41
CA HIS A 162 -28.57 14.56 14.20
C HIS A 162 -27.82 15.34 15.27
N ALA A 163 -27.95 14.96 16.55
CA ALA A 163 -27.23 15.61 17.64
C ALA A 163 -25.71 15.50 17.46
N SER A 164 -25.21 14.33 17.03
CA SER A 164 -23.78 14.08 16.79
C SER A 164 -23.20 14.87 15.62
N ILE A 165 -24.04 15.38 14.71
CA ILE A 165 -23.63 16.22 13.59
C ILE A 165 -23.85 17.70 13.93
N VAL A 166 -25.09 18.07 14.23
CA VAL A 166 -25.52 19.47 14.39
C VAL A 166 -24.79 20.15 15.55
N ILE A 167 -24.62 19.46 16.69
CA ILE A 167 -24.01 20.08 17.87
C ILE A 167 -22.52 20.36 17.63
N PRO A 168 -21.67 19.37 17.27
CA PRO A 168 -20.25 19.64 16.98
C PRO A 168 -20.06 20.64 15.84
N PHE A 169 -20.86 20.55 14.77
CA PHE A 169 -20.78 21.45 13.62
C PHE A 169 -21.11 22.90 14.01
N THR A 170 -22.17 23.11 14.81
CA THR A 170 -22.54 24.45 15.30
C THR A 170 -21.47 25.01 16.23
N LEU A 171 -20.89 24.19 17.10
CA LEU A 171 -19.77 24.60 17.97
C LEU A 171 -18.52 24.93 17.15
N GLY A 172 -18.22 24.16 16.11
CA GLY A 172 -17.10 24.42 15.19
C GLY A 172 -17.28 25.72 14.40
N ILE A 173 -18.48 25.99 13.84
CA ILE A 173 -18.78 27.29 13.21
C ILE A 173 -18.68 28.44 14.22
N SER A 174 -19.17 28.24 15.44
CA SER A 174 -19.08 29.26 16.50
C SER A 174 -17.61 29.55 16.87
N LEU A 175 -16.78 28.50 16.98
CA LEU A 175 -15.34 28.64 17.17
C LEU A 175 -14.68 29.33 15.99
N ALA A 176 -15.07 28.99 14.76
CA ALA A 176 -14.56 29.61 13.53
C ALA A 176 -14.85 31.12 13.51
N TYR A 177 -16.03 31.55 13.97
CA TYR A 177 -16.36 32.97 14.12
C TYR A 177 -15.38 33.68 15.06
N PHE A 178 -15.09 33.12 16.24
CA PHE A 178 -14.12 33.71 17.16
C PHE A 178 -12.70 33.73 16.56
N LEU A 179 -12.26 32.63 15.94
CA LEU A 179 -10.94 32.55 15.32
C LEU A 179 -10.79 33.55 14.17
N TYR A 180 -11.82 33.71 13.33
CA TYR A 180 -11.82 34.66 12.21
C TYR A 180 -11.73 36.11 12.69
N LEU A 181 -12.29 36.43 13.86
CA LEU A 181 -12.19 37.77 14.45
C LEU A 181 -10.78 38.09 14.95
N PHE A 182 -10.09 37.12 15.57
CA PHE A 182 -8.77 37.33 16.17
C PHE A 182 -7.61 37.10 15.18
N HIS A 183 -7.75 36.16 14.24
CA HIS A 183 -6.74 35.77 13.26
C HIS A 183 -7.40 35.45 11.91
N PRO A 184 -7.87 36.47 11.17
CA PRO A 184 -8.51 36.24 9.89
C PRO A 184 -7.53 35.62 8.89
N PRO A 185 -7.87 34.49 8.26
CA PRO A 185 -7.05 33.90 7.20
C PRO A 185 -7.00 34.84 5.99
N THR A 186 -5.83 34.91 5.34
CA THR A 186 -5.67 35.68 4.12
C THR A 186 -6.33 34.94 2.95
N ASN A 187 -7.18 35.63 2.18
CA ASN A 187 -7.84 35.11 0.97
C ASN A 187 -8.80 33.92 1.16
N VAL A 188 -9.44 33.79 2.33
CA VAL A 188 -10.49 32.76 2.53
C VAL A 188 -11.78 33.42 3.01
N GLU A 189 -12.87 33.18 2.27
CA GLU A 189 -14.20 33.65 2.66
C GLU A 189 -14.64 32.98 3.96
N PHE A 190 -15.36 33.72 4.81
CA PHE A 190 -15.84 33.21 6.09
C PHE A 190 -16.67 31.93 5.95
N LEU A 191 -17.50 31.83 4.90
CA LEU A 191 -18.31 30.63 4.66
C LEU A 191 -17.42 29.39 4.50
N SER A 192 -16.45 29.42 3.58
CA SER A 192 -15.53 28.30 3.35
C SER A 192 -14.70 27.97 4.59
N TYR A 193 -14.25 28.98 5.33
CA TYR A 193 -13.51 28.78 6.57
C TYR A 193 -14.38 28.13 7.67
N SER A 194 -15.59 28.64 7.90
CA SER A 194 -16.50 28.13 8.92
C SER A 194 -17.00 26.71 8.63
N LEU A 195 -17.25 26.39 7.35
CA LEU A 195 -17.62 25.03 6.92
C LEU A 195 -16.46 24.03 6.98
N PHE A 196 -15.21 24.51 6.98
CA PHE A 196 -14.04 23.64 7.14
C PHE A 196 -13.76 23.31 8.62
N ILE A 197 -14.04 24.26 9.51
CA ILE A 197 -13.83 24.10 10.96
C ILE A 197 -15.01 23.40 11.65
N GLY A 198 -16.24 23.66 11.18
CA GLY A 198 -17.46 22.95 11.60
C GLY A 198 -17.51 21.54 11.05
#